data_AF-A0A1M3E0E1-F1
#
_entry.id   AF-A0A1M3E0E1-F1
#
_cell.length_a   1.000
_cell.length_b   1.000
_cell.length_c   1.000
_cell.angle_alpha   90.00
_cell.angle_beta   90.00
_cell.angle_gamma   90.00
#
_symmetry.space_group_name_H-M   'P 1'
#
loop_
_entity.id
_entity.type
_entity.pdbx_description
1 polymer ?
#
loop_
_entity_poly.entity_id
_entity_poly.type
_entity_poly.pdbx_seq_one_letter_code
_entity_poly.pdbx_strand_id
1 'polypeptide(L)' 'MKIKHAIIIFIIGLLISIIGALFKITHWNFGPISGNIILTIGSIFETIGIILLIYKLFTSPKFKEFLNR' A
#
# COMPACT_ATOMS: atom_id res chain seq x y z
N MET A 1 -13.83 -8.89 -5.08
CA MET A 1 -13.40 -7.48 -5.35
C MET A 1 -12.99 -7.32 -6.82
N LYS A 2 -13.08 -6.13 -7.42
CA LYS A 2 -12.46 -5.81 -8.74
C LYS A 2 -11.02 -5.30 -8.56
N ILE A 3 -10.16 -5.36 -9.59
CA ILE A 3 -8.73 -4.97 -9.47
C ILE A 3 -8.61 -3.53 -8.95
N LYS A 4 -9.58 -2.68 -9.37
CA LYS A 4 -9.74 -1.29 -8.93
C LYS A 4 -9.71 -1.11 -7.42
N HIS A 5 -10.27 -2.05 -6.65
CA HIS A 5 -10.32 -1.91 -5.19
C HIS A 5 -8.95 -2.15 -4.55
N ALA A 6 -8.16 -3.09 -5.09
CA ALA A 6 -6.79 -3.34 -4.62
C ALA A 6 -5.88 -2.13 -4.94
N ILE A 7 -6.07 -1.52 -6.12
CA ILE A 7 -5.38 -0.28 -6.50
C ILE A 7 -5.76 0.86 -5.56
N ILE A 8 -7.04 1.02 -5.22
CA ILE A 8 -7.50 2.07 -4.30
C ILE A 8 -6.86 1.90 -2.92
N ILE A 9 -6.84 0.68 -2.38
CA ILE A 9 -6.20 0.39 -1.07
C ILE A 9 -4.70 0.73 -1.11
N PHE A 10 -4.02 0.36 -2.19
CA PHE A 10 -2.61 0.68 -2.39
C PHE A 10 -2.37 2.19 -2.44
N ILE A 11 -3.15 2.94 -3.21
CA ILE A 11 -3.02 4.41 -3.33
C ILE A 11 -3.29 5.08 -1.98
N ILE A 12 -4.28 4.62 -1.22
CA ILE A 12 -4.56 5.16 0.12
C ILE A 12 -3.36 4.93 1.04
N GLY A 13 -2.78 3.71 1.04
CA GLY A 13 -1.57 3.41 1.78
C GLY A 13 -0.40 4.33 1.39
N LEU A 14 -0.17 4.50 0.09
CA LEU A 14 0.88 5.38 -0.46
C LEU A 14 0.73 6.82 0.03
N LEU A 15 -0.49 7.37 -0.01
CA LEU A 15 -0.75 8.73 0.47
C LEU A 15 -0.46 8.87 1.97
N ILE A 16 -0.85 7.89 2.78
CA ILE A 16 -0.56 7.87 4.23
C ILE A 16 0.96 7.77 4.46
N SER A 17 1.66 6.91 3.72
CA SER A 17 3.12 6.77 3.79
C SER A 17 3.84 8.07 3.41
N ILE A 18 3.38 8.79 2.39
CA ILE A 18 3.94 10.10 2.01
C ILE A 18 3.77 11.11 3.16
N ILE A 19 2.60 11.16 3.78
CA ILE A 19 2.34 12.05 4.93
C ILE A 19 3.22 11.65 6.12
N GLY A 20 3.36 10.35 6.39
CA GLY A 20 4.21 9.86 7.47
C GLY A 20 5.70 10.16 7.23
N ALA A 21 6.17 10.03 5.99
CA ALA A 21 7.53 10.38 5.60
C ALA A 21 7.79 11.87 5.80
N LEU A 22 6.83 12.72 5.40
CA LEU A 22 6.90 14.16 5.64
C LEU A 22 7.06 14.46 7.14
N PHE A 23 6.19 13.89 7.99
CA PHE A 23 6.25 14.08 9.44
C PHE A 23 7.56 13.58 10.05
N LYS A 24 8.11 12.48 9.52
CA LYS A 24 9.40 11.94 9.96
C LYS A 24 10.57 12.87 9.61
N ILE A 25 10.57 13.45 8.41
CA ILE A 25 11.62 14.38 7.96
C ILE A 25 11.52 15.72 8.71
N THR A 26 10.31 16.26 8.87
CA THR A 26 10.10 17.54 9.58
C THR A 26 10.16 17.41 11.09
N HIS A 27 10.33 16.20 11.63
CA HIS A 27 10.31 15.89 13.06
C HIS A 27 9.03 16.38 13.76
N TRP A 28 7.92 16.47 13.01
CA TRP A 28 6.63 16.83 13.56
C TRP A 28 6.06 15.67 14.36
N ASN A 29 5.87 15.91 15.66
CA ASN A 29 5.24 14.97 16.58
C ASN A 29 4.02 15.62 17.21
N PHE A 30 2.86 15.02 17.03
CA PHE A 30 1.61 15.44 17.68
C PHE A 30 1.31 14.47 18.83
N GLY A 31 1.85 14.77 20.01
CA GLY A 31 1.69 13.92 21.19
C GLY A 31 2.23 12.50 20.94
N PRO A 32 1.41 11.43 21.10
CA PRO A 32 1.84 10.07 20.84
C PRO A 32 1.99 9.76 19.34
N ILE A 33 1.47 10.61 18.45
CA ILE A 33 1.51 10.39 17.00
C ILE A 33 2.83 10.94 16.46
N SER A 34 3.76 10.02 16.16
CA SER A 34 5.01 10.33 15.47
C SER A 34 4.94 9.93 13.99
N GLY A 35 5.80 10.53 13.16
CA GLY A 35 5.93 10.15 11.75
C GLY A 35 6.20 8.66 11.54
N ASN A 36 6.86 7.98 12.49
CA ASN A 36 7.09 6.54 12.44
C ASN A 36 5.78 5.73 12.54
N ILE A 37 4.83 6.18 13.37
CA ILE A 37 3.53 5.51 13.51
C ILE A 37 2.71 5.68 12.24
N ILE A 38 2.66 6.90 11.70
CA ILE A 38 1.95 7.19 10.45
C ILE A 38 2.55 6.35 9.30
N LEU A 39 3.88 6.29 9.20
CA LEU A 39 4.58 5.44 8.23
C LEU A 39 4.25 3.96 8.39
N THR A 40 4.22 3.45 9.63
CA THR A 40 3.87 2.05 9.89
C THR A 40 2.47 1.75 9.40
N ILE A 41 1.50 2.64 9.68
CA ILE A 41 0.12 2.49 9.23
C ILE A 41 0.06 2.50 7.69
N GLY A 42 0.67 3.50 7.05
CA GLY A 42 0.71 3.58 5.58
C GLY A 42 1.32 2.34 4.94
N SER A 43 2.44 1.86 5.49
CA SER A 43 3.14 0.66 5.01
C SER A 43 2.31 -0.61 5.14
N ILE A 44 1.50 -0.74 6.20
CA ILE A 44 0.56 -1.86 6.35
C ILE A 44 -0.49 -1.84 5.23
N PHE A 45 -1.08 -0.68 4.96
CA PHE A 45 -2.06 -0.53 3.87
C PHE A 45 -1.44 -0.79 2.49
N GLU A 46 -0.22 -0.30 2.23
CA GLU A 46 0.52 -0.59 0.99
C GLU A 46 0.79 -2.07 0.84
N THR A 47 1.28 -2.74 1.90
CA THR A 47 1.58 -4.17 1.89
C THR A 47 0.32 -4.99 1.58
N ILE A 48 -0.80 -4.67 2.22
CA ILE A 48 -2.09 -5.32 1.95
C ILE A 48 -2.52 -5.07 0.49
N GLY A 49 -2.39 -3.84 0.00
CA GLY A 49 -2.71 -3.48 -1.38
C GLY A 49 -1.88 -4.27 -2.40
N ILE A 50 -0.57 -4.38 -2.17
CA ILE A 50 0.37 -5.14 -3.01
C ILE A 50 0.01 -6.63 -2.99
N ILE A 51 -0.22 -7.22 -1.82
CA ILE A 51 -0.59 -8.64 -1.71
C ILE A 51 -1.88 -8.92 -2.49
N LEU A 52 -2.88 -8.04 -2.36
CA LEU A 52 -4.14 -8.16 -3.10
C LEU A 52 -3.96 -8.01 -4.62
N LEU A 53 -3.06 -7.12 -5.06
CA LEU A 53 -2.71 -6.96 -6.47
C LEU A 53 -2.01 -8.20 -7.02
N ILE A 54 -1.01 -8.71 -6.29
CA ILE A 54 -0.26 -9.93 -6.64
C ILE A 54 -1.21 -11.12 -6.74
N TYR A 55 -2.03 -11.36 -5.72
CA TYR A 55 -3.01 -12.44 -5.71
C TYR A 55 -3.90 -12.40 -6.96
N LYS A 56 -4.30 -11.20 -7.36
CA LYS A 56 -5.15 -10.99 -8.54
C LYS A 56 -4.43 -11.17 -9.86
N LEU A 57 -3.16 -10.78 -9.90
CA LEU A 57 -2.30 -10.95 -11.04
C LEU A 57 -2.13 -12.44 -11.33
N PHE A 58 -1.85 -13.26 -10.31
CA PHE A 58 -1.72 -14.71 -10.46
C PHE A 58 -3.05 -15.46 -10.71
N THR A 59 -4.18 -14.92 -10.23
CA THR A 59 -5.51 -15.53 -10.46
C THR A 59 -6.10 -15.14 -11.82
N SER A 60 -5.51 -14.17 -12.52
CA SER A 60 -5.95 -13.73 -13.85
C SER A 60 -5.62 -14.80 -14.92
N PRO A 61 -6.62 -15.33 -15.67
CA PRO A 61 -6.38 -16.40 -16.64
C PRO A 61 -5.41 -15.98 -17.75
N LYS A 62 -5.50 -14.73 -18.24
CA LYS A 62 -4.57 -14.17 -19.23
C LYS A 62 -3.13 -14.09 -18.73
N PHE A 63 -2.94 -13.83 -17.43
CA PHE A 63 -1.60 -13.69 -16.86
C PHE A 63 -0.97 -15.05 -16.57
N LYS A 64 -1.79 -16.02 -16.14
CA LYS A 64 -1.36 -17.41 -15.98
C LYS A 64 -0.90 -18.02 -17.31
N GLU A 65 -1.60 -17.71 -18.41
CA GLU A 65 -1.22 -18.14 -19.76
C GLU A 65 0.07 -17.45 -20.25
N PHE A 66 0.29 -16.18 -19.93
CA PHE A 66 1.55 -15.47 -20.22
C PHE A 66 2.75 -16.05 -19.46
N LEU A 67 2.58 -16.42 -18.18
CA LEU A 67 3.66 -16.99 -17.37
C LEU A 67 3.98 -18.45 -17.72
N ASN A 68 3.01 -19.21 -18.21
CA ASN A 68 3.18 -20.62 -18.61
C ASN A 68 3.52 -20.78 -20.09
N ARG A 69 3.95 -19.70 -20.76
CA ARG A 69 4.45 -19.71 -22.13
C ARG A 69 5.96 -19.81 -22.13
#